data_AF-A0A7R9TTC8-F1
#
_entry.id   AF-A0A7R9TTC8-F1
#
_cell.length_a   1.000
_cell.length_b   1.000
_cell.length_c   1.000
_cell.angle_alpha   90.00
_cell.angle_beta   90.00
_cell.angle_gamma   90.00
#
_symmetry.space_group_name_H-M   'P 1'
#
loop_
_entity.id
_entity.type
_entity.pdbx_description
1 polymer ?
#
loop_
_entity_poly.entity_id
_entity_poly.type
_entity_poly.pdbx_seq_one_letter_code
_entity_poly.pdbx_strand_id
1 'polypeptide(L)'
;PFSARLEWASDGRLFRKLKRNAFDADSVIAECDATGVDVQVVCTVPVMFNYHLQGESAVRWSRFLNDDLAATCAARASRMVGLGTLPLQDPAAAVAELRRCVTELGLRGVQVGSHVDAADPNGHRGRRIIPLSAPELRPVWEEA
;
A
#
# COMPACT_ATOMS: atom_id res chain seq x y z
N PRO A 1 7.45 -15.34 -22.73
CA PRO A 1 7.23 -14.78 -21.38
C PRO A 1 6.32 -13.53 -21.42
N PHE A 2 5.15 -13.60 -20.79
CA PHE A 2 4.21 -12.48 -20.69
C PHE A 2 4.79 -11.41 -19.74
N SER A 3 4.83 -10.15 -20.19
CA SER A 3 5.22 -9.00 -19.39
C SER A 3 4.17 -7.90 -19.50
N ALA A 4 3.63 -7.43 -18.38
CA ALA A 4 2.80 -6.23 -18.39
C ALA A 4 3.72 -5.00 -18.51
N ARG A 5 3.28 -4.01 -19.29
CA ARG A 5 3.97 -2.72 -19.43
C ARG A 5 3.17 -1.67 -18.67
N LEU A 6 3.78 -1.01 -17.70
CA LEU A 6 3.22 0.18 -17.07
C LEU A 6 3.82 1.41 -17.77
N GLU A 7 2.98 2.26 -18.33
CA GLU A 7 3.37 3.49 -19.03
C GLU A 7 2.95 4.70 -18.19
N TRP A 8 3.76 5.77 -18.18
CA TRP A 8 3.32 7.04 -17.62
C TRP A 8 2.27 7.66 -18.55
N ALA A 9 1.10 8.00 -17.98
CA ALA A 9 -0.05 8.49 -18.75
C ALA A 9 0.18 9.85 -19.43
N SER A 10 1.26 10.58 -19.14
CA SER A 10 1.47 11.95 -19.62
C SER A 10 2.49 12.11 -20.75
N ASP A 11 3.43 11.19 -20.94
CA ASP A 11 4.48 11.31 -21.97
C ASP A 11 4.75 10.02 -22.77
N GLY A 12 3.98 8.96 -22.54
CA GLY A 12 4.14 7.68 -23.23
C GLY A 12 5.44 6.95 -22.90
N ARG A 13 6.20 7.41 -21.89
CA ARG A 13 7.41 6.72 -21.47
C ARG A 13 7.05 5.49 -20.65
N LEU A 14 7.67 4.37 -21.03
CA LEU A 14 7.62 3.14 -20.26
C LEU A 14 8.17 3.40 -18.85
N PHE A 15 7.32 3.30 -17.84
CA PHE A 15 7.74 3.42 -16.45
C PHE A 15 8.51 2.17 -16.03
N ARG A 16 7.89 1.01 -16.22
CA ARG A 16 8.44 -0.28 -15.78
C ARG A 16 7.80 -1.45 -16.52
N LYS A 17 8.60 -2.48 -16.80
CA LYS A 17 8.09 -3.81 -17.17
C LYS A 17 7.89 -4.64 -15.91
N LEU A 18 6.73 -5.23 -15.76
CA LEU A 18 6.38 -6.07 -14.63
C LEU A 18 6.32 -7.53 -15.06
N LYS A 19 6.90 -8.41 -14.24
CA LYS A 19 6.69 -9.85 -14.31
C LYS A 19 5.30 -10.18 -13.75
N ARG A 20 4.74 -11.34 -14.11
CA ARG A 20 3.40 -11.76 -13.64
C ARG A 20 3.28 -11.79 -12.12
N ASN A 21 4.31 -12.25 -11.41
CA ASN A 21 4.35 -12.29 -9.95
C ASN A 21 4.19 -10.91 -9.27
N ALA A 22 4.22 -9.79 -10.02
CA ALA A 22 3.94 -8.47 -9.47
C ALA A 22 2.44 -8.13 -9.38
N PHE A 23 1.55 -8.88 -10.05
CA PHE A 23 0.10 -8.61 -10.09
C PHE A 23 -0.78 -9.85 -10.18
N ASP A 24 -0.19 -11.05 -10.31
CA ASP A 24 -0.88 -12.33 -10.40
C ASP A 24 -0.51 -13.20 -9.20
N ALA A 25 -1.43 -13.32 -8.24
CA ALA A 25 -1.20 -14.02 -6.99
C ALA A 25 -0.90 -15.52 -7.18
N ASP A 26 -1.45 -16.16 -8.22
CA ASP A 26 -1.16 -17.57 -8.50
C ASP A 26 0.28 -17.76 -9.01
N SER A 27 0.81 -16.77 -9.73
CA SER A 27 2.24 -16.75 -10.09
C SER A 27 3.13 -16.64 -8.84
N VAL A 28 2.71 -15.87 -7.82
CA VAL A 28 3.44 -15.77 -6.54
C VAL A 28 3.44 -17.12 -5.82
N ILE A 29 2.28 -17.78 -5.71
CA ILE A 29 2.17 -19.11 -5.08
C ILE A 29 3.07 -20.13 -5.78
N ALA A 30 3.04 -20.18 -7.12
CA ALA A 30 3.87 -21.11 -7.87
C ALA A 30 5.38 -20.87 -7.64
N GLU A 31 5.80 -19.61 -7.50
CA GLU A 31 7.18 -19.28 -7.12
C GLU A 31 7.49 -19.73 -5.69
N CYS A 32 6.57 -19.49 -4.74
CA CYS A 32 6.71 -19.97 -3.36
C CYS A 32 6.88 -21.50 -3.29
N ASP A 33 6.06 -22.25 -4.03
CA ASP A 33 6.16 -23.72 -4.15
C ASP A 33 7.52 -24.16 -4.68
N ALA A 34 8.03 -23.48 -5.72
CA ALA A 34 9.32 -23.78 -6.31
C ALA A 34 10.52 -23.48 -5.39
N THR A 35 10.37 -22.53 -4.46
CA THR A 35 11.44 -22.11 -3.54
C THR A 35 11.31 -22.65 -2.12
N GLY A 36 10.25 -23.41 -1.81
CA GLY A 36 9.98 -23.92 -0.46
C GLY A 36 9.54 -22.83 0.54
N VAL A 37 8.86 -21.78 0.05
CA VAL A 37 8.26 -20.75 0.91
C VAL A 37 6.82 -21.16 1.23
N ASP A 38 6.54 -21.40 2.51
CA ASP A 38 5.21 -21.84 2.94
C ASP A 38 4.17 -20.72 2.86
N VAL A 39 4.49 -19.53 3.36
CA VAL A 39 3.58 -18.38 3.43
C VAL A 39 4.32 -17.12 3.01
N GLN A 40 3.73 -16.35 2.08
CA GLN A 40 4.26 -15.06 1.64
C GLN A 40 3.46 -13.91 2.22
N VAL A 41 4.15 -12.94 2.81
CA VAL A 41 3.56 -11.65 3.17
C VAL A 41 3.60 -10.74 1.94
N VAL A 42 2.45 -10.13 1.61
CA VAL A 42 2.28 -9.25 0.46
C VAL A 42 1.69 -7.90 0.86
N CYS A 43 1.98 -6.90 0.05
CA CYS A 43 1.64 -5.50 0.28
C CYS A 43 1.60 -4.76 -1.05
N THR A 44 1.10 -3.52 -1.04
CA THR A 44 1.20 -2.64 -2.20
C THR A 44 2.64 -2.16 -2.42
N VAL A 45 2.96 -1.78 -3.66
CA VAL A 45 4.27 -1.22 -4.01
C VAL A 45 4.39 0.25 -3.57
N PRO A 46 5.56 0.76 -3.16
CA PRO A 46 5.68 2.09 -2.54
C PRO A 46 5.16 3.27 -3.38
N VAL A 47 5.23 3.19 -4.72
CA VAL A 47 4.69 4.25 -5.60
C VAL A 47 3.17 4.43 -5.44
N MET A 48 2.47 3.42 -4.92
CA MET A 48 1.03 3.44 -4.70
C MET A 48 0.63 4.00 -3.34
N PHE A 49 1.56 4.41 -2.47
CA PHE A 49 1.19 5.07 -1.21
C PHE A 49 0.49 6.41 -1.45
N ASN A 50 0.87 7.13 -2.52
CA ASN A 50 0.22 8.34 -2.97
C ASN A 50 -0.03 9.39 -1.86
N TYR A 51 0.96 9.62 -0.99
CA TYR A 51 0.83 10.55 0.14
C TYR A 51 0.58 12.02 -0.26
N HIS A 52 0.78 12.36 -1.54
CA HIS A 52 0.43 13.66 -2.09
C HIS A 52 -1.08 13.86 -2.33
N LEU A 53 -1.89 12.79 -2.33
CA LEU A 53 -3.34 12.90 -2.36
C LEU A 53 -3.84 13.57 -1.08
N GLN A 54 -4.91 14.36 -1.19
CA GLN A 54 -5.47 15.09 -0.06
C GLN A 54 -6.92 14.74 0.22
N GLY A 55 -7.30 14.91 1.49
CA GLY A 55 -8.66 14.69 1.98
C GLY A 55 -9.20 13.31 1.62
N GLU A 56 -10.46 13.27 1.18
CA GLU A 56 -11.17 12.03 0.87
C GLU A 56 -10.49 11.19 -0.22
N SER A 57 -9.76 11.81 -1.16
CA SER A 57 -9.08 11.08 -2.23
C SER A 57 -7.99 10.15 -1.67
N ALA A 58 -7.26 10.59 -0.64
CA ALA A 58 -6.26 9.77 0.04
C ALA A 58 -6.90 8.56 0.72
N VAL A 59 -7.99 8.80 1.45
CA VAL A 59 -8.73 7.75 2.18
C VAL A 59 -9.30 6.71 1.21
N ARG A 60 -9.99 7.17 0.15
CA ARG A 60 -10.55 6.28 -0.87
C ARG A 60 -9.49 5.44 -1.56
N TRP A 61 -8.31 6.02 -1.79
CA TRP A 61 -7.20 5.33 -2.44
C TRP A 61 -6.63 4.22 -1.56
N SER A 62 -6.32 4.50 -0.29
CA SER A 62 -5.85 3.48 0.65
C SER A 62 -6.86 2.35 0.81
N ARG A 63 -8.16 2.69 0.96
CA ARG A 63 -9.23 1.69 1.05
C ARG A 63 -9.32 0.79 -0.17
N PHE A 64 -9.29 1.37 -1.36
CA PHE A 64 -9.31 0.62 -2.62
C PHE A 64 -8.20 -0.43 -2.68
N LEU A 65 -6.96 -0.03 -2.32
CA LEU A 65 -5.83 -0.95 -2.30
C LEU A 65 -5.97 -2.03 -1.23
N ASN A 66 -6.43 -1.66 -0.04
CA ASN A 66 -6.57 -2.58 1.09
C ASN A 66 -7.68 -3.61 0.84
N ASP A 67 -8.79 -3.20 0.21
CA ASP A 67 -9.91 -4.09 -0.12
C ASP A 67 -9.50 -5.13 -1.18
N ASP A 68 -8.78 -4.71 -2.23
CA ASP A 68 -8.26 -5.61 -3.27
C ASP A 68 -7.21 -6.59 -2.69
N LEU A 69 -6.30 -6.09 -1.85
CA LEU A 69 -5.31 -6.91 -1.17
C LEU A 69 -5.96 -7.94 -0.23
N ALA A 70 -6.92 -7.50 0.58
CA ALA A 70 -7.64 -8.37 1.51
C ALA A 70 -8.40 -9.47 0.76
N ALA A 71 -9.11 -9.13 -0.31
CA ALA A 71 -9.80 -10.11 -1.15
C ALA A 71 -8.82 -11.11 -1.78
N THR A 72 -7.67 -10.63 -2.28
CA THR A 72 -6.62 -11.46 -2.87
C THR A 72 -6.04 -12.45 -1.86
N CYS A 73 -5.74 -11.99 -0.64
CA CYS A 73 -5.24 -12.83 0.45
C CYS A 73 -6.30 -13.80 0.97
N ALA A 74 -7.55 -13.38 1.12
CA ALA A 74 -8.64 -14.24 1.60
C ALA A 74 -8.86 -15.44 0.66
N ALA A 75 -8.78 -15.25 -0.65
CA ALA A 75 -8.85 -16.34 -1.62
C ALA A 75 -7.70 -17.37 -1.51
N ARG A 76 -6.61 -17.01 -0.81
CA ARG A 76 -5.35 -17.78 -0.69
C ARG A 76 -4.86 -17.82 0.75
N ALA A 77 -5.77 -17.84 1.72
CA ALA A 77 -5.49 -17.56 3.13
C ALA A 77 -4.47 -18.52 3.79
N SER A 78 -4.28 -19.74 3.26
CA SER A 78 -3.26 -20.67 3.75
C SER A 78 -1.84 -20.38 3.25
N ARG A 79 -1.69 -19.54 2.22
CA ARG A 79 -0.42 -19.28 1.53
C ARG A 79 -0.03 -17.80 1.50
N MET A 80 -0.97 -16.88 1.74
CA MET A 80 -0.75 -15.45 1.62
C MET A 80 -1.32 -14.67 2.80
N VAL A 81 -0.53 -13.70 3.27
CA VAL A 81 -0.90 -12.76 4.33
C VAL A 81 -0.70 -11.33 3.82
N GLY A 82 -1.67 -10.44 4.06
CA GLY A 82 -1.62 -9.06 3.59
C GLY A 82 -1.21 -8.05 4.66
N LEU A 83 -0.44 -7.03 4.24
CA LEU A 83 -0.20 -5.79 4.98
C LEU A 83 -0.82 -4.61 4.23
N GLY A 84 -1.76 -3.92 4.87
CA GLY A 84 -2.45 -2.76 4.30
C GLY A 84 -1.56 -1.52 4.18
N THR A 85 -2.06 -0.47 3.55
CA THR A 85 -1.44 0.86 3.51
C THR A 85 -2.33 1.91 4.17
N LEU A 86 -1.75 3.02 4.62
CA LEU A 86 -2.43 4.06 5.37
C LEU A 86 -2.27 5.43 4.70
N PRO A 87 -3.28 6.32 4.76
CA PRO A 87 -3.14 7.70 4.34
C PRO A 87 -2.41 8.54 5.42
N LEU A 88 -1.11 8.32 5.63
CA LEU A 88 -0.33 8.91 6.74
C LEU A 88 -0.28 10.45 6.75
N GLN A 89 -0.58 11.11 5.64
CA GLN A 89 -0.73 12.57 5.58
C GLN A 89 -1.95 13.09 6.38
N ASP A 90 -2.86 12.20 6.76
CA ASP A 90 -3.98 12.44 7.67
C ASP A 90 -3.95 11.42 8.81
N PRO A 91 -3.34 11.75 9.96
CA PRO A 91 -3.17 10.82 11.07
C PRO A 91 -4.48 10.23 11.61
N ALA A 92 -5.56 11.02 11.62
CA ALA A 92 -6.86 10.56 12.11
C ALA A 92 -7.45 9.52 11.14
N ALA A 93 -7.38 9.77 9.83
CA ALA A 93 -7.79 8.80 8.83
C ALA A 93 -6.89 7.55 8.81
N ALA A 94 -5.58 7.72 9.06
CA ALA A 94 -4.64 6.60 9.16
C ALA A 94 -4.97 5.68 10.34
N VAL A 95 -5.29 6.21 11.52
CA VAL A 95 -5.75 5.41 12.68
C VAL A 95 -7.04 4.65 12.34
N ALA A 96 -8.01 5.33 11.73
CA ALA A 96 -9.27 4.69 11.35
C ALA A 96 -9.07 3.56 10.34
N GLU A 97 -8.22 3.76 9.34
CA GLU A 97 -7.94 2.75 8.32
C GLU A 97 -7.09 1.60 8.87
N LEU A 98 -6.16 1.86 9.80
CA LEU A 98 -5.39 0.83 10.50
C LEU A 98 -6.32 -0.13 11.24
N ARG A 99 -7.26 0.40 12.03
CA ARG A 99 -8.29 -0.39 12.71
C ARG A 99 -9.05 -1.25 11.71
N ARG A 100 -9.58 -0.64 10.65
CA ARG A 100 -10.35 -1.35 9.60
C ARG A 100 -9.54 -2.49 8.98
N CYS A 101 -8.27 -2.26 8.64
CA CYS A 101 -7.37 -3.28 8.08
C CYS A 101 -7.32 -4.53 8.96
N VAL A 102 -7.15 -4.35 10.26
CA VAL A 102 -6.92 -5.46 11.20
C VAL A 102 -8.23 -6.10 11.65
N THR A 103 -9.25 -5.31 11.99
CA THR A 103 -10.47 -5.81 12.63
C THR A 103 -11.57 -6.19 11.64
N GLU A 104 -11.59 -5.61 10.45
CA GLU A 104 -12.65 -5.85 9.45
C GLU A 104 -12.15 -6.63 8.23
N LEU A 105 -10.94 -6.31 7.73
CA LEU A 105 -10.40 -6.94 6.52
C LEU A 105 -9.56 -8.20 6.78
N GLY A 106 -9.18 -8.46 8.04
CA GLY A 106 -8.33 -9.61 8.40
C GLY A 106 -6.88 -9.48 7.93
N LEU A 107 -6.44 -8.28 7.54
CA LEU A 107 -5.03 -8.00 7.27
C LEU A 107 -4.22 -8.10 8.57
N ARG A 108 -2.94 -8.49 8.48
CA ARG A 108 -2.11 -8.76 9.66
C ARG A 108 -1.28 -7.57 10.13
N GLY A 109 -1.49 -6.41 9.53
CA GLY A 109 -0.78 -5.18 9.84
C GLY A 109 -0.77 -4.24 8.65
N VAL A 110 0.19 -3.31 8.65
CA VAL A 110 0.34 -2.29 7.62
C VAL A 110 1.80 -2.11 7.19
N GLN A 111 1.99 -1.64 5.97
CA GLN A 111 3.25 -1.15 5.44
C GLN A 111 3.14 0.35 5.18
N VAL A 112 4.18 1.07 5.58
CA VAL A 112 4.30 2.51 5.38
C VAL A 112 5.64 2.86 4.72
N GLY A 113 5.68 3.99 4.01
CA GLY A 113 6.93 4.58 3.53
C GLY A 113 7.85 5.03 4.67
N SER A 114 9.15 5.17 4.38
CA SER A 114 10.15 5.65 5.35
C SER A 114 10.00 7.13 5.71
N HIS A 115 9.16 7.87 4.98
CA HIS A 115 8.71 9.22 5.25
C HIS A 115 7.37 9.44 4.52
N VAL A 116 6.63 10.50 4.89
CA VAL A 116 5.42 10.91 4.17
C VAL A 116 5.77 12.09 3.28
N ASP A 117 5.55 11.97 1.96
CA ASP A 117 5.75 13.05 0.99
C ASP A 117 4.42 13.74 0.66
N ALA A 118 3.85 14.39 1.67
CA ALA A 118 2.55 15.05 1.60
C ALA A 118 2.56 16.26 0.66
N ALA A 119 1.39 16.61 0.11
CA ALA A 119 1.23 17.89 -0.57
C ALA A 119 1.35 19.06 0.44
N ASP A 120 1.86 20.21 -0.01
CA ASP A 120 1.92 21.41 0.83
C ASP A 120 0.48 21.85 1.19
N PRO A 121 0.13 21.98 2.48
CA PRO A 121 -1.22 22.39 2.90
C PRO A 121 -1.59 23.82 2.44
N ASN A 122 -0.61 24.65 2.09
CA ASN A 122 -0.82 26.01 1.59
C ASN A 122 -0.87 26.08 0.05
N GLY A 123 -0.82 24.94 -0.64
CA GLY A 123 -0.93 24.89 -2.10
C GLY A 123 0.30 25.37 -2.86
N HIS A 124 1.44 25.57 -2.20
CA HIS A 124 2.69 25.86 -2.90
C HIS A 124 3.14 24.67 -3.75
N ARG A 125 3.92 24.95 -4.81
CA ARG A 125 4.60 23.91 -5.58
C ARG A 125 5.72 23.29 -4.72
N GLY A 126 5.40 22.23 -3.99
CA GLY A 126 6.35 21.46 -3.18
C GLY A 126 5.70 20.28 -2.48
N ARG A 127 6.51 19.31 -2.07
CA ARG A 127 6.10 18.25 -1.15
C ARG A 127 6.59 18.60 0.25
N ARG A 128 5.72 18.49 1.24
CA ARG A 128 6.07 18.52 2.66
C ARG A 128 6.55 17.12 3.05
N ILE A 129 7.81 17.01 3.47
CA ILE A 129 8.34 15.77 4.02
C ILE A 129 8.00 15.71 5.51
N ILE A 130 7.20 14.73 5.91
CA ILE A 130 6.89 14.46 7.32
C ILE A 130 7.75 13.25 7.73
N PRO A 131 8.72 13.42 8.65
CA PRO A 131 9.47 12.29 9.18
C PRO A 131 8.55 11.42 10.05
N LEU A 132 8.82 10.11 10.13
CA LEU A 132 8.00 9.19 10.93
C LEU A 132 8.01 9.51 12.44
N SER A 133 9.02 10.26 12.90
CA SER A 133 9.13 10.79 14.26
C SER A 133 8.31 12.06 14.51
N ALA A 134 7.61 12.59 13.49
CA ALA A 134 6.79 13.77 13.66
C ALA A 134 5.69 13.53 14.71
N PRO A 135 5.48 14.45 15.67
CA PRO A 135 4.49 14.29 16.72
C PRO A 135 3.07 14.02 16.21
N GLU A 136 2.74 14.56 15.03
CA GLU A 136 1.43 14.35 14.39
C GLU A 136 1.15 12.89 14.01
N LEU A 137 2.18 12.05 13.80
CA LEU A 137 2.02 10.62 13.50
C LEU A 137 1.93 9.75 14.75
N ARG A 138 2.22 10.29 15.94
CA ARG A 138 2.21 9.55 17.21
C ARG A 138 0.91 8.77 17.45
N PRO A 139 -0.30 9.31 17.19
CA PRO A 139 -1.54 8.55 17.37
C PRO A 139 -1.60 7.26 16.52
N VAL A 140 -0.97 7.26 15.34
CA VAL A 140 -0.90 6.06 14.47
C VAL A 140 -0.06 4.96 15.13
N TRP A 141 1.04 5.35 15.77
CA TRP A 141 1.96 4.42 16.43
C TRP A 141 1.45 3.90 17.77
N GLU A 142 0.63 4.70 18.47
CA GLU A 142 0.00 4.28 19.72
C GLU A 142 -1.19 3.32 19.49
N GLU A 143 -1.77 3.33 18.29
CA GLU A 143 -2.83 2.40 17.90
C GLU A 143 -2.29 1.03 17.42
N ALA A 144 -1.10 1.01 16.83
CA ALA A 144 -0.50 -0.16 16.19
C ALA A 144 0.07 -1.17 17.20
#